data_AF-A0A6B1D2H7-F1
#
_entry.id   AF-A0A6B1D2H7-F1
#
_cell.length_a   1.000
_cell.length_b   1.000
_cell.length_c   1.000
_cell.angle_alpha   90.00
_cell.angle_beta   90.00
_cell.angle_gamma   90.00
#
_symmetry.space_group_name_H-M   'P 1'
#
loop_
_entity.id
_entity.type
_entity.pdbx_description
1 polymer ?
#
loop_
_entity_poly.entity_id
_entity_poly.type
_entity_poly.pdbx_seq_one_letter_code
_entity_poly.pdbx_strand_id
1 'polypeptide(L)'
;MDTLYQVGSAVLLLVGVLYPLGAIYMMMKFLGREDLPRPSPAYMMLHFVLIATVPLAGILGGFAGFAPTLWESPVIRMIVYGAGVLSVVAFAMLFVSSRARQPDRSE
;
A
#
# COMPACT_ATOMS: atom_id res chain seq x y z
N MET A 1 10.97 -0.18 26.25
CA MET A 1 10.14 -0.67 25.13
C MET A 1 9.79 0.47 24.17
N ASP A 2 9.88 1.72 24.60
CA ASP A 2 9.33 2.90 23.92
C ASP A 2 9.99 3.23 22.58
N THR A 3 11.30 3.03 22.46
CA THR A 3 12.03 3.38 21.23
C THR A 3 11.63 2.50 20.05
N LEU A 4 11.42 1.20 20.26
CA LEU A 4 11.03 0.27 19.19
C LEU A 4 9.62 0.57 18.67
N TYR A 5 8.68 0.88 19.57
CA TYR A 5 7.32 1.26 19.20
C TYR A 5 7.28 2.61 18.47
N GLN A 6 8.02 3.61 18.95
CA GLN A 6 8.13 4.90 18.26
C GLN A 6 8.72 4.77 16.86
N VAL A 7 9.80 4.00 16.72
CA VAL A 7 10.43 3.77 15.42
C VAL A 7 9.49 3.01 14.49
N GLY A 8 8.82 1.96 14.97
CA GLY A 8 7.82 1.22 14.20
C GLY A 8 6.67 2.10 13.73
N SER A 9 6.16 2.97 14.61
CA SER A 9 5.12 3.95 14.29
C SER A 9 5.56 4.99 13.28
N ALA A 10 6.78 5.52 13.42
CA ALA A 10 7.35 6.46 12.46
C ALA A 10 7.51 5.83 11.07
N VAL A 11 7.97 4.57 11.01
CA VAL A 11 8.08 3.82 9.75
C VAL A 11 6.71 3.59 9.12
N LEU A 12 5.70 3.19 9.92
CA LEU A 12 4.34 2.98 9.42
C LEU A 12 3.72 4.26 8.85
N LEU A 13 3.92 5.40 9.53
CA LEU A 13 3.50 6.71 9.01
C LEU A 13 4.20 7.04 7.70
N LEU A 14 5.52 6.84 7.65
CA LEU A 14 6.34 7.15 6.49
C LEU A 14 5.94 6.28 5.28
N VAL A 15 5.71 4.98 5.48
CA VAL A 15 5.19 4.07 4.44
C VAL A 15 3.79 4.49 4.00
N GLY A 16 2.90 4.81 4.95
CA GLY A 16 1.54 5.25 4.67
C GLY A 16 1.47 6.52 3.82
N VAL A 17 2.47 7.40 3.91
CA VAL A 17 2.56 8.63 3.11
C VAL A 17 3.32 8.43 1.79
N LEU A 18 4.47 7.76 1.81
CA LEU A 18 5.31 7.62 0.63
C LEU A 18 4.73 6.68 -0.41
N TYR A 19 4.08 5.60 0.02
CA TYR A 19 3.49 4.62 -0.90
C TYR A 19 2.43 5.23 -1.84
N PRO A 20 1.37 5.94 -1.37
CA PRO A 20 0.37 6.51 -2.26
C PRO A 20 0.98 7.57 -3.19
N LEU A 21 1.93 8.37 -2.72
CA LEU A 21 2.64 9.36 -3.56
C LEU A 21 3.40 8.67 -4.69
N GLY A 22 4.14 7.59 -4.38
CA GLY A 22 4.86 6.79 -5.37
C GLY A 22 3.93 6.10 -6.37
N ALA A 23 2.82 5.52 -5.88
CA ALA A 23 1.83 4.86 -6.70
C ALA A 23 1.11 5.84 -7.65
N ILE A 24 0.72 7.03 -7.17
CA ILE A 24 0.12 8.08 -7.99
C ILE A 24 1.12 8.59 -9.03
N TYR A 25 2.37 8.84 -8.63
CA TYR A 25 3.42 9.28 -9.56
C TYR A 25 3.66 8.27 -10.68
N MET A 26 3.79 6.97 -10.34
CA MET A 26 3.95 5.90 -11.33
C MET A 26 2.75 5.82 -12.27
N MET A 27 1.54 5.97 -11.75
CA MET A 27 0.31 5.94 -12.54
C MET A 27 0.22 7.13 -13.51
N MET A 28 0.55 8.35 -13.05
CA MET A 28 0.64 9.55 -13.89
C MET A 28 1.70 9.40 -14.98
N LYS A 29 2.89 8.89 -14.63
CA LYS A 29 3.98 8.63 -15.58
C LYS A 29 3.58 7.59 -16.64
N PHE A 30 2.79 6.58 -16.27
CA PHE A 30 2.29 5.58 -17.20
C PHE A 30 1.20 6.13 -18.13
N LEU A 31 0.26 6.91 -17.59
CA LEU A 31 -0.84 7.49 -18.37
C LEU A 31 -0.36 8.59 -19.33
N GLY A 32 0.74 9.28 -19.01
CA GLY A 32 1.36 10.29 -19.87
C GLY A 32 2.25 9.74 -20.99
N ARG A 33 2.39 8.41 -21.13
CA ARG A 33 3.16 7.78 -22.21
C ARG A 33 2.21 7.22 -23.25
N GLU A 34 2.11 7.89 -24.40
CA GLU A 34 1.21 7.54 -25.50
C GLU A 34 1.54 6.20 -26.17
N ASP A 35 2.78 5.72 -26.04
CA ASP A 35 3.29 4.51 -26.72
C ASP A 35 3.20 3.20 -25.91
N LEU A 36 2.71 3.23 -24.67
CA LEU A 36 2.62 2.03 -23.83
C LEU A 36 1.21 1.40 -23.88
N PRO A 37 1.11 0.06 -23.96
CA PRO A 37 -0.18 -0.60 -23.87
C PRO A 37 -0.83 -0.26 -22.53
N ARG A 38 -2.06 0.25 -22.57
CA ARG A 38 -2.81 0.65 -21.37
C ARG A 38 -2.86 -0.51 -20.37
N PRO A 39 -2.58 -0.27 -19.07
CA PRO A 39 -2.63 -1.31 -18.05
C PRO A 39 -4.03 -1.95 -18.01
N SER A 40 -4.10 -3.25 -17.69
CA SER A 40 -5.40 -3.92 -17.60
C SER A 40 -6.24 -3.28 -16.48
N PRO A 41 -7.57 -3.24 -16.62
CA PRO A 41 -8.46 -2.70 -15.59
C PRO A 41 -8.21 -3.30 -14.20
N ALA A 42 -7.92 -4.60 -14.13
CA ALA A 42 -7.55 -5.29 -12.89
C ALA A 42 -6.26 -4.76 -12.25
N TYR A 43 -5.24 -4.44 -13.05
CA TYR A 43 -3.98 -3.90 -12.56
C TYR A 43 -4.14 -2.48 -11.98
N MET A 44 -4.97 -1.65 -12.63
CA MET A 44 -5.32 -0.33 -12.11
C MET A 44 -6.13 -0.44 -10.82
N MET A 45 -7.11 -1.35 -10.78
CA MET A 45 -7.93 -1.57 -9.58
C MET A 45 -7.09 -1.98 -8.37
N LEU A 46 -6.09 -2.86 -8.56
CA LEU A 46 -5.13 -3.22 -7.50
C LEU A 46 -4.33 -2.02 -6.99
N HIS A 47 -3.88 -1.13 -7.88
CA HIS A 47 -3.20 0.10 -7.46
C HIS A 47 -4.12 1.03 -6.68
N PHE A 48 -5.38 1.21 -7.11
CA PHE A 48 -6.35 2.02 -6.36
C PHE A 48 -6.64 1.43 -4.97
N VAL A 49 -6.80 0.12 -4.88
CA VAL A 49 -6.97 -0.57 -3.60
C VAL A 49 -5.78 -0.28 -2.70
N LEU A 50 -4.55 -0.44 -3.20
CA LEU A 50 -3.34 -0.19 -2.40
C LEU A 50 -3.17 1.29 -2.02
N ILE A 51 -3.52 2.24 -2.91
CA ILE A 51 -3.53 3.68 -2.61
C ILE A 51 -4.52 3.98 -1.48
N ALA A 52 -5.64 3.27 -1.39
CA ALA A 52 -6.61 3.46 -0.32
C ALA A 52 -6.21 2.74 0.98
N THR A 53 -5.73 1.50 0.89
CA THR A 53 -5.55 0.63 2.05
C THR A 53 -4.21 0.82 2.76
N VAL A 54 -3.13 1.10 2.02
CA VAL A 54 -1.79 1.27 2.61
C VAL A 54 -1.71 2.50 3.50
N PRO A 55 -2.24 3.69 3.11
CA PRO A 55 -2.27 4.84 4.02
C PRO A 55 -3.16 4.59 5.22
N LEU A 56 -4.29 3.90 5.03
CA LEU A 56 -5.20 3.59 6.13
C LEU A 56 -4.52 2.70 7.18
N ALA A 57 -3.82 1.66 6.74
CA ALA A 57 -3.05 0.77 7.62
C ALA A 57 -1.81 1.45 8.23
N GLY A 58 -1.03 2.18 7.41
CA GLY A 58 0.21 2.82 7.82
C GLY A 58 -0.01 4.03 8.72
N ILE A 59 -0.97 4.89 8.40
CA ILE A 59 -1.25 6.10 9.20
C ILE A 59 -1.94 5.71 10.50
N LEU A 60 -3.06 4.97 10.46
CA LEU A 60 -3.78 4.60 11.67
C LEU A 60 -2.98 3.61 12.54
N GLY A 61 -2.25 2.68 11.90
CA GLY A 61 -1.31 1.79 12.59
C GLY A 61 -0.08 2.52 13.13
N GLY A 62 0.35 3.61 12.50
CA GLY A 62 1.42 4.46 13.01
C GLY A 62 0.97 5.30 14.21
N PHE A 63 -0.22 5.91 14.14
CA PHE A 63 -0.85 6.62 15.26
C PHE A 63 -1.07 5.75 16.49
N ALA A 64 -1.14 4.42 16.33
CA ALA A 64 -1.14 3.43 17.41
C ALA A 64 -0.11 3.68 18.52
N GLY A 65 1.14 3.90 18.11
CA GLY A 65 2.26 4.05 19.04
C GLY A 65 2.37 5.45 19.63
N PHE A 66 1.60 6.42 19.12
CA PHE A 66 1.54 7.78 19.65
C PHE A 66 0.28 8.03 20.49
N ALA A 67 -0.82 7.35 20.20
CA ALA A 67 -2.11 7.46 20.89
C ALA A 67 -2.70 6.06 21.15
N PRO A 68 -2.28 5.40 22.26
CA PRO A 68 -2.72 4.03 22.59
C PRO A 68 -4.23 3.89 22.78
N THR A 69 -4.92 4.97 23.17
CA THR A 69 -6.38 5.00 23.36
C THR A 69 -7.15 4.72 22.07
N LEU A 70 -6.57 5.01 20.89
CA LEU A 70 -7.18 4.65 19.60
C LEU A 70 -7.26 3.13 19.42
N TRP A 71 -6.36 2.38 20.05
CA TRP A 71 -6.38 0.92 20.03
C TRP A 71 -7.35 0.32 21.02
N GLU A 72 -7.96 1.08 21.93
CA GLU A 72 -9.03 0.55 22.75
C GLU A 72 -10.30 0.34 21.92
N SER A 73 -10.49 1.14 20.87
CA SER A 73 -11.62 0.99 19.94
C SER A 73 -11.51 -0.32 19.13
N PRO A 74 -12.47 -1.26 19.26
CA PRO A 74 -12.48 -2.48 18.44
C PRO A 74 -12.72 -2.18 16.96
N VAL A 75 -13.44 -1.10 16.66
CA VAL A 75 -13.71 -0.66 15.28
C VAL A 75 -12.43 -0.20 14.59
N ILE A 76 -11.62 0.64 15.26
CA ILE A 76 -10.34 1.10 14.70
C ILE A 76 -9.41 -0.09 14.46
N ARG A 77 -9.30 -1.01 15.44
CA ARG A 77 -8.51 -2.23 15.28
C ARG A 77 -8.93 -3.05 14.07
N MET A 78 -10.25 -3.27 13.91
CA MET A 78 -10.79 -4.03 12.77
C MET A 78 -10.47 -3.35 11.43
N ILE A 79 -10.61 -2.03 11.34
CA ILE A 79 -10.29 -1.26 10.14
C ILE A 79 -8.79 -1.37 9.81
N VAL A 80 -7.91 -1.18 10.80
CA VAL A 80 -6.45 -1.24 10.61
C VAL A 80 -6.02 -2.63 10.16
N TYR A 81 -6.50 -3.68 10.84
CA TYR A 81 -6.17 -5.05 10.45
C TYR A 81 -6.74 -5.41 9.09
N GLY A 82 -7.99 -5.05 8.81
CA GLY A 82 -8.62 -5.27 7.51
C GLY A 82 -7.86 -4.59 6.37
N ALA A 83 -7.48 -3.32 6.56
CA ALA A 83 -6.69 -2.56 5.59
C ALA A 83 -5.29 -3.16 5.42
N GLY A 84 -4.65 -3.61 6.50
CA GLY A 84 -3.35 -4.29 6.46
C GLY A 84 -3.40 -5.57 5.65
N VAL A 85 -4.36 -6.46 5.95
CA VAL A 85 -4.56 -7.73 5.23
C VAL A 85 -4.86 -7.48 3.76
N LEU A 86 -5.77 -6.54 3.45
CA LEU A 86 -6.14 -6.22 2.07
C LEU A 86 -4.95 -5.65 1.29
N SER A 87 -4.10 -4.85 1.94
CA SER A 87 -2.86 -4.34 1.33
C SER A 87 -1.87 -5.45 1.00
N VAL A 88 -1.65 -6.40 1.92
CA VAL A 88 -0.76 -7.54 1.68
C VAL A 88 -1.27 -8.41 0.52
N VAL A 89 -2.58 -8.70 0.50
CA VAL A 89 -3.20 -9.50 -0.57
C VAL A 89 -3.07 -8.79 -1.92
N ALA A 90 -3.41 -7.50 -2.00
CA ALA A 90 -3.32 -6.75 -3.24
C ALA A 90 -1.87 -6.61 -3.74
N PHE A 91 -0.91 -6.46 -2.83
CA PHE A 91 0.52 -6.42 -3.16
C PHE A 91 1.01 -7.77 -3.69
N ALA A 92 0.62 -8.88 -3.05
CA ALA A 92 0.94 -10.23 -3.52
C ALA A 92 0.35 -10.49 -4.92
N MET A 93 -0.90 -10.07 -5.17
CA MET A 93 -1.52 -10.18 -6.48
C MET A 93 -0.78 -9.36 -7.55
N LEU A 94 -0.34 -8.14 -7.25
CA LEU A 94 0.49 -7.34 -8.15
C LEU A 94 1.84 -8.02 -8.44
N PHE A 95 2.48 -8.59 -7.43
CA PHE A 95 3.76 -9.28 -7.57
C PHE A 95 3.65 -10.51 -8.48
N VAL A 96 2.61 -11.33 -8.28
CA VAL A 96 2.34 -12.49 -9.14
C VAL A 96 2.01 -12.05 -10.58
N SER A 97 1.17 -11.02 -10.73
CA SER A 97 0.75 -10.50 -12.03
C SER A 97 1.90 -9.87 -12.83
N SER A 98 2.86 -9.24 -12.15
CA SER A 98 4.03 -8.63 -12.78
C SER A 98 5.05 -9.67 -13.23
N ARG A 99 5.25 -10.76 -12.47
CA ARG A 99 6.08 -11.89 -12.90
C ARG A 99 5.52 -12.63 -14.12
N ALA A 100 4.20 -12.79 -14.19
CA ALA A 100 3.55 -13.42 -15.34
C ALA A 100 3.66 -12.60 -16.65
N ARG A 101 4.07 -11.32 -16.57
CA ARG A 101 4.22 -10.41 -17.70
C ARG A 101 5.65 -10.17 -18.15
N GLN A 102 6.66 -10.75 -17.51
CA GLN A 102 8.02 -10.73 -18.09
C GLN A 102 8.06 -11.75 -19.24
N PRO A 103 8.19 -11.30 -20.51
CA PRO A 103 8.50 -12.22 -21.58
C PRO A 103 9.89 -12.78 -21.30
N ASP A 104 10.06 -14.08 -21.55
CA ASP A 104 11.34 -14.76 -21.52
C ASP A 104 12.34 -13.94 -22.35
N ARG A 105 13.31 -13.32 -21.68
CA ARG A 105 14.46 -12.67 -22.34
C ARG A 105 15.41 -13.78 -22.75
N SER A 106 14.98 -14.59 -23.70
CA SER A 106 15.77 -15.61 -24.37
C SER A 106 15.52 -15.48 -25.87
N GLU A 107 16.00 -14.38 -26.44
CA GLU A 107 16.37 -14.27 -27.86
C GLU A 107 17.84 -13.89 -27.93
#